data_AF-A0A2T5GJ41-F1
#
_entry.id   AF-A0A2T5GJ41-F1
#
_cell.length_a   1.000
_cell.length_b   1.000
_cell.length_c   1.000
_cell.angle_alpha   90.00
_cell.angle_beta   90.00
_cell.angle_gamma   90.00
#
_symmetry.space_group_name_H-M   'P 1'
#
loop_
_entity.id
_entity.type
_entity.pdbx_description
1 polymer ?
#
loop_
_entity_poly.entity_id
_entity_poly.type
_entity_poly.pdbx_seq_one_letter_code
_entity_poly.pdbx_strand_id
1 'polypeptide(L)'
;MAEPFFITVLDDRLAAIRAKVEAFDWSLMPDAGSWQSGVGLADLKRLVDYWLADYDWRAQERRLNMLPQFTADVQGQRLHFIHARGDGSRPPLLLLHGWPGSFLEFEALIAPLVPTVMTSLFPRSPATRFRAAPCPRSDRSRPQNSCTA
;
A
#
# COMPACT_ATOMS: atom_id res chain seq x y z
N MET A 1 4.75 -4.74 19.98
CA MET A 1 3.53 -3.93 20.20
C MET A 1 3.09 -3.37 18.85
N ALA A 2 1.82 -3.03 18.66
CA ALA A 2 1.36 -2.39 17.43
C ALA A 2 1.64 -0.88 17.46
N GLU A 3 2.16 -0.35 16.35
CA GLU A 3 2.55 1.06 16.17
C GLU A 3 1.75 1.67 15.02
N PRO A 4 1.26 2.92 15.13
CA PRO A 4 0.59 3.60 14.03
C PRO A 4 1.47 3.65 12.77
N PHE A 5 0.84 3.51 11.61
CA PHE A 5 1.52 3.52 10.31
C PHE A 5 0.88 4.52 9.35
N PHE A 6 1.72 5.27 8.66
CA PHE A 6 1.31 6.17 7.59
C PHE A 6 2.07 5.80 6.31
N ILE A 7 1.35 5.74 5.20
CA ILE A 7 1.93 5.59 3.87
C ILE A 7 2.62 6.92 3.53
N THR A 8 3.92 6.84 3.26
CA THR A 8 4.70 8.00 2.84
C THR A 8 5.68 7.56 1.77
N VAL A 9 5.37 7.90 0.52
CA VAL A 9 6.25 7.67 -0.63
C VAL A 9 6.95 8.98 -0.97
N LEU A 10 8.28 8.95 -1.05
CA LEU A 10 9.09 10.13 -1.37
C LEU A 10 8.83 10.62 -2.80
N ASP A 11 8.85 11.93 -3.03
CA ASP A 11 8.66 12.53 -4.36
C ASP A 11 9.69 11.99 -5.37
N ASP A 12 10.95 11.85 -4.98
CA ASP A 12 12.00 11.28 -5.84
C ASP A 12 11.66 9.85 -6.31
N ARG A 13 10.98 9.07 -5.45
CA ARG A 13 10.55 7.72 -5.80
C ARG A 13 9.40 7.75 -6.81
N LEU A 14 8.47 8.69 -6.67
CA LEU A 14 7.37 8.90 -7.63
C LEU A 14 7.92 9.38 -8.97
N ALA A 15 8.82 10.35 -8.96
CA ALA A 15 9.49 10.86 -10.16
C ALA A 15 10.27 9.74 -10.89
N ALA A 16 11.01 8.91 -10.15
CA ALA A 16 11.73 7.78 -10.72
C ALA A 16 10.79 6.71 -11.32
N ILE A 17 9.62 6.47 -10.73
CA ILE A 17 8.61 5.56 -11.30
C ILE A 17 8.03 6.16 -12.58
N ARG A 18 7.64 7.45 -12.53
CA ARG A 18 7.10 8.17 -13.69
C ARG A 18 8.07 8.14 -14.87
N ALA A 19 9.34 8.48 -14.66
CA ALA A 19 10.35 8.46 -15.71
C ALA A 19 10.53 7.07 -16.33
N LYS A 20 10.41 5.99 -15.54
CA LYS A 20 10.45 4.61 -16.06
C LYS A 20 9.23 4.25 -16.91
N VAL A 21 8.06 4.73 -16.52
CA VAL A 21 6.83 4.52 -17.30
C VAL A 21 6.89 5.31 -18.61
N GLU A 22 7.37 6.55 -18.58
CA GLU A 22 7.55 7.40 -19.78
C GLU A 22 8.59 6.83 -20.75
N ALA A 23 9.68 6.27 -20.23
CA ALA A 23 10.77 5.72 -21.04
C ALA A 23 10.52 4.30 -21.56
N PHE A 24 9.31 3.73 -21.35
CA PHE A 24 9.01 2.38 -21.82
C PHE A 24 9.02 2.31 -23.35
N ASP A 25 9.87 1.43 -23.89
CA ASP A 25 9.94 1.19 -25.33
C ASP A 25 8.82 0.23 -25.78
N TRP A 26 7.78 0.81 -26.38
CA TRP A 26 6.63 0.08 -26.90
C TRP A 26 6.96 -0.90 -28.02
N SER A 27 8.10 -0.77 -28.70
CA SER A 27 8.52 -1.71 -29.74
C SER A 27 8.84 -3.11 -29.18
N LEU A 28 9.13 -3.18 -27.87
CA LEU A 28 9.39 -4.43 -27.16
C LEU A 28 8.12 -5.23 -26.84
N MET A 29 6.93 -4.65 -27.06
CA MET A 29 5.67 -5.27 -26.69
C MET A 29 4.86 -5.65 -27.93
N PRO A 30 4.77 -6.95 -28.27
CA PRO A 30 3.90 -7.40 -29.35
C PRO A 30 2.43 -7.19 -28.96
N ASP A 31 1.60 -6.82 -29.94
CA ASP A 31 0.18 -6.64 -29.70
C ASP A 31 -0.52 -8.00 -29.62
N ALA A 32 -1.11 -8.29 -28.45
CA ALA A 32 -1.93 -9.48 -28.24
C ALA A 32 -3.29 -9.40 -28.96
N GLY A 33 -3.66 -8.22 -29.49
CA GLY A 33 -4.86 -7.94 -30.27
C GLY A 33 -6.13 -7.86 -29.41
N SER A 34 -6.39 -8.87 -28.57
CA SER A 34 -7.54 -8.91 -27.66
C SER A 34 -7.18 -9.55 -26.32
N TRP A 35 -8.06 -9.35 -25.33
CA TRP A 35 -7.96 -9.94 -23.99
C TRP A 35 -7.93 -11.47 -23.95
N GLN A 36 -8.19 -12.15 -25.08
CA GLN A 36 -8.10 -13.60 -25.20
C GLN A 36 -6.66 -14.12 -25.07
N SER A 37 -5.66 -13.30 -25.42
CA SER A 37 -4.24 -13.68 -25.44
C SER A 37 -3.38 -12.82 -24.51
N GLY A 38 -4.01 -12.03 -23.64
CA GLY A 38 -3.35 -11.04 -22.78
C GLY A 38 -3.85 -9.62 -23.04
N VAL A 39 -3.30 -8.64 -22.31
CA VAL A 39 -3.71 -7.24 -22.50
C VAL A 39 -3.30 -6.75 -23.89
N GLY A 40 -4.25 -6.17 -24.63
CA GLY A 40 -3.98 -5.56 -25.93
C GLY A 40 -3.10 -4.31 -25.81
N LEU A 41 -2.32 -4.02 -26.85
CA LEU A 41 -1.40 -2.87 -26.84
C LEU A 41 -2.14 -1.54 -26.63
N ALA A 42 -3.31 -1.38 -27.26
CA ALA A 42 -4.14 -0.19 -27.13
C ALA A 42 -4.63 0.02 -25.68
N ASP A 43 -5.05 -1.05 -25.00
CA ASP A 43 -5.51 -0.98 -23.62
C ASP A 43 -4.39 -0.60 -22.65
N LEU A 44 -3.19 -1.17 -22.84
CA LEU A 44 -2.06 -0.83 -21.97
C LEU A 44 -1.59 0.61 -22.19
N LYS A 45 -1.54 1.09 -23.44
CA LYS A 45 -1.22 2.50 -23.75
C LYS A 45 -2.20 3.44 -23.08
N ARG A 46 -3.51 3.18 -23.20
CA ARG A 46 -4.55 3.96 -22.53
C ARG A 46 -4.38 3.99 -21.01
N LEU A 47 -3.99 2.88 -20.38
CA LEU A 47 -3.72 2.85 -18.94
C LEU A 47 -2.49 3.66 -18.56
N VAL A 48 -1.42 3.57 -19.36
CA VAL A 48 -0.19 4.37 -19.17
C VAL A 48 -0.47 5.86 -19.33
N ASP A 49 -1.24 6.25 -20.34
CA ASP A 49 -1.63 7.65 -20.55
C ASP A 49 -2.36 8.21 -19.33
N TYR A 50 -3.32 7.46 -18.78
CA TYR A 50 -4.00 7.83 -17.54
C TYR A 50 -3.04 7.96 -16.35
N TRP A 51 -2.09 7.03 -16.21
CA TRP A 51 -1.08 7.11 -15.13
C TRP A 51 -0.17 8.34 -15.23
N LEU A 52 0.13 8.80 -16.44
CA LEU A 52 1.02 9.93 -16.68
C LEU A 52 0.31 11.28 -16.63
N ALA A 53 -0.95 11.32 -17.07
CA ALA A 53 -1.71 12.56 -17.20
C ALA A 53 -2.60 12.86 -15.99
N ASP A 54 -3.32 11.85 -15.47
CA ASP A 54 -4.48 12.08 -14.61
C ASP A 54 -4.35 11.46 -13.21
N TYR A 55 -3.51 10.43 -13.05
CA TYR A 55 -3.43 9.70 -11.79
C TYR A 55 -2.66 10.49 -10.71
N ASP A 56 -3.40 11.07 -9.76
CA ASP A 56 -2.83 11.73 -8.59
C ASP A 56 -2.51 10.73 -7.45
N TRP A 57 -1.23 10.35 -7.34
CA TRP A 57 -0.75 9.52 -6.23
C TRP A 57 -0.97 10.17 -4.86
N ARG A 58 -0.78 11.49 -4.74
CA ARG A 58 -0.89 12.20 -3.47
C ARG A 58 -2.34 12.23 -2.98
N ALA A 59 -3.31 12.31 -3.89
CA ALA A 59 -4.71 12.10 -3.53
C ALA A 59 -4.95 10.70 -2.95
N GLN A 60 -4.38 9.66 -3.56
CA GLN A 60 -4.56 8.30 -3.04
C GLN A 60 -3.84 8.08 -1.72
N GLU A 61 -2.62 8.60 -1.56
CA GLU A 61 -1.89 8.54 -0.30
C GLU A 61 -2.67 9.19 0.84
N ARG A 62 -3.21 10.40 0.63
CA ARG A 62 -4.10 11.06 1.60
C ARG A 62 -5.31 10.21 1.94
N ARG A 63 -6.00 9.69 0.91
CA ARG A 63 -7.20 8.87 1.06
C ARG A 63 -6.93 7.62 1.90
N LEU A 64 -5.86 6.89 1.60
CA LEU A 64 -5.48 5.68 2.31
C LEU A 64 -5.02 5.94 3.75
N ASN A 65 -4.37 7.07 3.99
CA ASN A 65 -3.96 7.49 5.34
C ASN A 65 -5.14 7.92 6.24
N MET A 66 -6.37 7.99 5.73
CA MET A 66 -7.56 8.14 6.57
C MET A 66 -7.93 6.85 7.31
N LEU A 67 -7.42 5.70 6.87
CA LEU A 67 -7.66 4.42 7.52
C LEU A 67 -6.76 4.27 8.77
N PRO A 68 -7.25 3.62 9.84
CA PRO A 68 -6.46 3.35 11.04
C PRO A 68 -5.45 2.21 10.77
N GLN A 69 -4.30 2.56 10.21
CA GLN A 69 -3.25 1.60 9.85
C GLN A 69 -2.21 1.45 10.96
N PHE A 70 -1.71 0.24 11.11
CA PHE A 70 -0.72 -0.12 12.11
C PHE A 70 0.33 -1.06 11.53
N THR A 71 1.48 -1.12 12.19
CA THR A 71 2.46 -2.19 12.01
C THR A 71 2.78 -2.87 13.32
N ALA A 72 3.14 -4.16 13.27
CA ALA A 72 3.65 -4.89 14.42
C ALA A 72 4.77 -5.83 14.00
N ASP A 73 5.69 -6.11 14.92
CA ASP A 73 6.63 -7.21 14.78
C ASP A 73 6.01 -8.48 15.36
N VAL A 74 5.86 -9.51 14.54
CA VAL A 74 5.38 -10.83 14.93
C VAL A 74 6.41 -11.84 14.44
N GLN A 75 7.08 -12.51 15.40
CA GLN A 75 8.10 -13.52 15.11
C GLN A 75 9.22 -13.02 14.17
N GLY A 76 9.66 -11.77 14.32
CA GLY A 76 10.71 -11.17 13.49
C GLY A 76 10.23 -10.69 12.12
N GLN A 77 8.93 -10.77 11.85
CA GLN A 77 8.31 -10.28 10.64
C GLN A 77 7.49 -9.02 10.93
N ARG A 78 7.83 -7.93 10.23
CA ARG A 78 7.00 -6.73 10.25
C ARG A 78 5.74 -6.95 9.42
N LEU A 79 4.60 -6.73 10.06
CA LEU A 79 3.25 -6.92 9.58
C LEU A 79 2.53 -5.55 9.49
N HIS A 80 1.88 -5.21 8.37
CA HIS A 80 1.06 -4.00 8.17
C HIS A 80 -0.45 -4.30 8.10
N PHE A 81 -1.28 -3.71 8.95
CA PHE A 81 -2.69 -4.08 9.03
C PHE A 81 -3.59 -2.87 9.31
N ILE A 82 -4.88 -3.01 9.01
CA ILE A 82 -5.90 -1.99 9.32
C ILE A 82 -6.71 -2.47 10.52
N HIS A 83 -6.79 -1.66 11.57
CA HIS A 83 -7.54 -2.03 12.77
C HIS A 83 -8.59 -0.97 13.07
N ALA A 84 -9.81 -1.23 12.62
CA ALA A 84 -10.97 -0.37 12.85
C ALA A 84 -11.79 -0.89 14.02
N ARG A 85 -11.67 -0.26 15.19
CA ARG A 85 -12.33 -0.73 16.42
C ARG A 85 -13.82 -0.37 16.44
N GLY A 86 -14.66 -1.36 16.68
CA GLY A 86 -16.05 -1.20 17.06
C GLY A 86 -16.24 -0.95 18.56
N ASP A 87 -17.48 -1.06 19.03
CA ASP A 87 -17.88 -0.88 20.44
C ASP A 87 -17.58 -2.11 21.33
N GLY A 88 -17.09 -3.20 20.74
CA GLY A 88 -16.78 -4.45 21.45
C GLY A 88 -17.98 -5.36 21.71
N SER A 89 -19.16 -5.04 21.17
CA SER A 89 -20.37 -5.85 21.34
C SER A 89 -20.42 -7.10 20.45
N ARG A 90 -19.52 -7.20 19.46
CA ARG A 90 -19.48 -8.29 18.46
C ARG A 90 -18.12 -8.97 18.41
N PRO A 91 -18.06 -10.25 17.97
CA PRO A 91 -16.78 -10.95 17.78
C PRO A 91 -15.89 -10.23 16.76
N PRO A 92 -14.55 -10.30 16.90
CA PRO A 92 -13.64 -9.72 15.91
C PRO A 92 -13.70 -10.48 14.58
N LEU A 93 -13.72 -9.73 13.47
CA LEU A 93 -13.70 -10.25 12.11
C LEU A 93 -12.33 -10.02 11.45
N LEU A 94 -11.71 -11.10 10.99
CA LEU A 94 -10.47 -11.07 10.21
C LEU A 94 -10.76 -11.06 8.70
N LEU A 95 -10.26 -10.05 8.00
CA LEU A 95 -10.30 -9.97 6.53
C LEU A 95 -8.91 -10.19 5.94
N LEU A 96 -8.82 -11.09 4.95
CA LEU A 96 -7.59 -11.50 4.29
C LEU A 96 -7.75 -11.34 2.78
N HIS A 97 -6.86 -10.57 2.15
CA HIS A 97 -6.85 -10.41 0.69
C HIS A 97 -6.06 -11.54 0.03
N GLY A 98 -6.34 -11.79 -1.25
CA GLY A 98 -5.59 -12.74 -2.08
C GLY A 98 -4.49 -12.06 -2.89
N TRP A 99 -3.91 -12.82 -3.83
CA TRP A 99 -3.10 -12.29 -4.93
C TRP A 99 -3.98 -12.19 -6.18
N PRO A 100 -3.87 -11.14 -7.02
CA PRO A 100 -2.95 -9.98 -6.97
C PRO A 100 -3.44 -8.79 -6.12
N GLY A 101 -4.35 -9.06 -5.18
CA GLY A 101 -5.04 -8.07 -4.35
C GLY A 101 -4.20 -7.42 -3.25
N SER A 102 -4.86 -6.54 -2.50
CA SER A 102 -4.30 -5.90 -1.29
C SER A 102 -5.43 -5.47 -0.36
N PHE A 103 -5.10 -4.94 0.82
CA PHE A 103 -6.09 -4.41 1.78
C PHE A 103 -7.02 -3.35 1.19
N LEU A 104 -6.65 -2.74 0.06
CA LEU A 104 -7.46 -1.77 -0.70
C LEU A 104 -8.83 -2.34 -1.11
N GLU A 105 -8.92 -3.66 -1.33
CA GLU A 105 -10.17 -4.33 -1.69
C GLU A 105 -11.24 -4.20 -0.60
N PHE A 106 -10.83 -4.01 0.65
CA PHE A 106 -11.72 -3.93 1.80
C PHE A 106 -12.08 -2.50 2.18
N GLU A 107 -11.54 -1.48 1.52
CA GLU A 107 -11.71 -0.09 1.94
C GLU A 107 -13.18 0.31 2.08
N ALA A 108 -14.01 -0.04 1.09
CA ALA A 108 -15.45 0.21 1.13
C ALA A 108 -16.22 -0.69 2.11
N LEU A 109 -15.63 -1.81 2.54
CA LEU A 109 -16.23 -2.74 3.50
C LEU A 109 -15.91 -2.38 4.95
N ILE A 110 -14.82 -1.66 5.21
CA ILE A 110 -14.41 -1.31 6.58
C ILE A 110 -15.55 -0.56 7.28
N ALA A 111 -16.03 0.56 6.73
CA ALA A 111 -17.06 1.39 7.37
C ALA A 111 -18.35 0.60 7.74
N PRO A 112 -18.99 -0.16 6.82
CA PRO A 112 -20.14 -1.00 7.16
C PRO A 112 -19.87 -2.09 8.22
N LEU A 113 -18.62 -2.57 8.28
CA LEU A 113 -18.23 -3.67 9.17
C LEU A 113 -17.58 -3.19 10.48
N VAL A 114 -17.29 -1.90 10.67
CA VAL A 114 -16.66 -1.34 11.89
C VAL A 114 -17.31 -1.75 13.21
N PRO A 115 -18.61 -2.08 13.32
CA PRO A 115 -19.10 -2.71 14.54
C PRO A 115 -18.38 -4.03 14.94
N THR A 116 -17.52 -4.59 14.07
CA THR A 116 -17.04 -5.98 14.14
C THR A 116 -15.56 -6.21 13.71
N VAL A 117 -14.78 -5.25 13.17
CA VAL A 117 -13.56 -5.62 12.37
C VAL A 117 -12.19 -5.51 13.04
N MET A 118 -11.36 -6.53 12.82
CA MET A 118 -9.90 -6.55 12.97
C MET A 118 -9.28 -7.05 11.65
N THR A 119 -8.86 -6.19 10.71
CA THR A 119 -8.30 -6.64 9.42
C THR A 119 -6.80 -6.92 9.56
N SER A 120 -6.29 -8.13 9.24
CA SER A 120 -4.85 -8.47 9.31
C SER A 120 -4.41 -9.66 8.42
N LEU A 121 -3.66 -9.35 7.34
CA LEU A 121 -2.38 -9.93 6.82
C LEU A 121 -2.06 -11.43 6.65
N PHE A 122 -1.30 -11.73 5.56
CA PHE A 122 -0.20 -12.73 5.50
C PHE A 122 0.85 -12.41 4.39
N PRO A 123 1.96 -13.18 4.24
CA PRO A 123 3.36 -12.85 4.50
C PRO A 123 4.15 -12.23 3.32
N ARG A 124 5.35 -11.73 3.61
CA ARG A 124 6.34 -11.26 2.63
C ARG A 124 6.56 -12.28 1.49
N SER A 125 6.17 -11.92 0.27
CA SER A 125 6.97 -12.20 -0.92
C SER A 125 7.92 -10.99 -1.12
N PRO A 126 9.18 -11.17 -1.56
CA PRO A 126 10.17 -10.08 -1.68
C PRO A 126 9.80 -8.93 -2.64
N ALA A 127 8.60 -8.92 -3.22
CA ALA A 127 8.15 -7.99 -4.24
C ALA A 127 7.18 -6.88 -3.77
N THR A 128 6.94 -6.65 -2.47
CA THR A 128 5.88 -5.69 -2.03
C THR A 128 6.35 -4.24 -1.80
N ARG A 129 5.37 -3.34 -2.02
CA ARG A 129 5.40 -1.97 -2.56
C ARG A 129 5.74 -0.82 -1.58
N PHE A 130 5.55 -0.96 -0.27
CA PHE A 130 5.79 0.13 0.68
C PHE A 130 6.88 -0.22 1.68
N ARG A 131 8.02 0.43 1.53
CA ARG A 131 9.09 0.48 2.53
C ARG A 131 8.93 1.78 3.30
N ALA A 132 8.65 1.71 4.60
CA ALA A 132 8.80 2.87 5.46
C ALA A 132 10.26 3.37 5.36
N ALA A 133 10.46 4.65 5.07
CA ALA A 133 11.77 5.26 5.18
C ALA A 133 12.17 5.27 6.67
N PRO A 134 13.37 4.80 7.05
CA PRO A 134 13.83 4.97 8.41
C PRO A 134 14.04 6.47 8.69
N CYS A 135 13.57 6.92 9.85
CA CYS A 135 13.84 8.26 10.39
C CYS A 135 15.36 8.54 10.34
N PRO A 136 15.81 9.73 9.90
CA PRO A 136 17.23 10.05 9.81
C PRO A 136 17.86 9.99 11.21
N ARG A 137 18.84 9.10 11.39
CA ARG A 137 19.61 8.96 12.63
C ARG A 137 20.55 10.16 12.75
N SER A 138 20.17 11.18 13.52
CA SER A 138 21.15 12.09 14.10
C SER A 138 21.68 11.47 15.40
N ASP A 139 22.96 11.09 15.36
CA ASP A 139 23.81 10.74 16.51
C ASP A 139 23.60 9.36 17.16
N ARG A 140 24.69 8.57 17.24
CA ARG A 140 24.74 7.19 17.79
C ARG A 140 25.07 7.16 19.29
N SER A 141 25.03 8.28 19.99
CA SER A 141 25.56 8.37 21.37
C SER A 141 24.52 8.52 22.49
N ARG A 142 23.20 8.48 22.23
CA ARG A 142 22.17 8.60 23.30
C ARG A 142 21.36 7.31 23.56
N PRO A 143 21.15 6.92 24.83
CA PRO A 143 20.28 5.80 25.19
C PRO A 143 18.79 6.07 24.90
N GLN A 144 18.05 4.99 24.62
CA GLN A 144 16.74 4.94 23.94
C GLN A 144 15.52 5.49 24.72
N ASN A 145 15.69 6.25 25.81
CA ASN A 145 14.59 6.61 26.72
C ASN A 145 14.28 8.11 26.74
N SER A 146 14.31 8.81 25.61
CA SER A 146 13.88 10.21 25.58
C SER A 146 13.20 10.58 24.26
N CYS A 147 11.95 10.16 24.11
CA CYS A 147 10.95 10.88 23.31
C CYS A 147 9.59 10.66 24.00
N THR A 148 9.14 11.68 24.73
CA THR A 148 7.78 11.81 25.25
C THR A 148 7.09 12.94 24.51
N ALA A 149 5.78 12.75 24.29
CA ALA A 149 4.80 13.58 23.58
C ALA A 149 4.83 13.51 22.05
#